data_AF-H5SPT9-F1
#
_entry.id   AF-H5SPT9-F1
#
_cell.length_a   1.000
_cell.length_b   1.000
_cell.length_c   1.000
_cell.angle_alpha   90.00
_cell.angle_beta   90.00
_cell.angle_gamma   90.00
#
_symmetry.space_group_name_H-M   'P 1'
#
loop_
_entity.id
_entity.type
_entity.pdbx_description
1 polymer ?
#
loop_
_entity_poly.entity_id
_entity_poly.type
_entity_poly.pdbx_seq_one_letter_code
_entity_poly.pdbx_strand_id
1 'polypeptide(L)'
;MKKLTSERLTLYVKPEYQELLKWAQQHTQAQSLSEAVFSALRELRALIKERQLQALAQTHGLWKDDPQIAQAFEELERGWEGWRKQLEGS
;
A
#
# COMPACT_ATOMS: atom_id res chain seq x y z
N MET A 1 8.69 -23.47 1.90
CA MET A 1 8.66 -22.58 0.70
C MET A 1 7.21 -22.48 0.24
N LYS A 2 6.55 -21.33 0.40
CA LYS A 2 5.17 -21.14 -0.09
C LYS A 2 5.20 -21.11 -1.62
N LYS A 3 4.52 -22.04 -2.29
CA LYS A 3 4.27 -21.99 -3.73
C LYS A 3 3.54 -20.68 -4.02
N LEU A 4 4.17 -19.79 -4.78
CA LEU A 4 3.46 -18.68 -5.44
C LEU A 4 2.54 -19.33 -6.48
N THR A 5 1.29 -19.58 -6.12
CA THR A 5 0.25 -19.92 -7.08
C THR A 5 0.12 -18.74 -8.02
N SER A 6 0.48 -18.94 -9.29
CA SER A 6 0.33 -17.93 -10.32
C SER A 6 -1.16 -17.79 -10.63
N GLU A 7 -1.86 -17.03 -9.80
CA GLU A 7 -3.28 -16.74 -9.96
C GLU A 7 -3.47 -15.89 -11.21
N ARG A 8 -4.19 -16.46 -12.19
CA ARG A 8 -4.53 -15.77 -13.42
C ARG A 8 -5.77 -14.90 -13.17
N LEU A 9 -5.62 -13.59 -13.31
CA LEU A 9 -6.71 -12.64 -13.23
C LEU A 9 -7.15 -12.24 -14.64
N THR A 10 -8.46 -12.25 -14.90
CA THR A 10 -9.04 -11.75 -16.16
C THR A 10 -9.73 -10.42 -15.87
N LEU A 11 -9.30 -9.36 -16.57
CA LEU A 11 -9.90 -8.04 -16.46
C LEU A 11 -10.73 -7.76 -17.70
N TYR A 12 -11.99 -7.38 -17.50
CA TYR A 12 -12.82 -6.87 -18.58
C TYR A 12 -12.60 -5.36 -18.71
N VAL A 13 -12.23 -4.93 -19.91
CA VAL A 13 -12.02 -3.51 -20.23
C VAL A 13 -13.02 -3.12 -21.30
N LYS A 14 -13.83 -2.10 -21.02
CA LYS A 14 -14.78 -1.58 -22.01
C LYS A 14 -14.02 -1.03 -23.22
N PRO A 15 -14.60 -1.11 -24.43
CA PRO A 15 -13.95 -0.61 -25.65
C PRO A 15 -13.50 0.85 -25.56
N GLU A 16 -14.26 1.70 -24.87
CA GLU A 16 -13.96 3.12 -24.64
C GLU A 16 -12.64 3.38 -23.89
N TYR A 17 -12.09 2.38 -23.20
CA TYR A 17 -10.84 2.46 -22.44
C TYR A 17 -9.65 1.77 -23.11
N GLN A 18 -9.76 1.38 -24.38
CA GLN A 18 -8.62 0.76 -25.10
C GLN A 18 -7.39 1.67 -25.17
N GLU A 19 -7.58 2.99 -25.28
CA GLU A 19 -6.47 3.94 -25.30
C GLU A 19 -5.71 3.97 -23.97
N LEU A 20 -6.38 3.69 -22.83
CA LEU A 20 -5.69 3.55 -21.53
C LEU A 20 -4.76 2.34 -21.51
N LEU A 21 -5.12 1.25 -22.18
CA LEU A 21 -4.27 0.06 -22.29
C LEU A 21 -3.02 0.34 -23.12
N LYS A 22 -3.17 1.05 -24.24
CA LYS A 22 -2.04 1.52 -25.06
C LYS A 22 -1.14 2.47 -24.29
N TRP A 23 -1.75 3.44 -23.61
CA TRP A 23 -1.02 4.38 -22.75
C TRP A 23 -0.23 3.64 -21.66
N ALA A 24 -0.83 2.66 -20.99
CA ALA A 24 -0.15 1.88 -19.95
C ALA A 24 1.07 1.12 -20.50
N GLN A 25 0.95 0.51 -21.69
CA GLN A 25 2.09 -0.15 -22.35
C GLN A 25 3.20 0.84 -22.71
N GLN A 26 2.86 2.01 -23.25
CA GLN A 26 3.85 3.03 -23.60
C GLN A 26 4.53 3.62 -22.36
N HIS A 27 3.76 3.93 -21.32
CA HIS A 27 4.24 4.52 -20.09
C HIS A 27 5.19 3.59 -19.33
N THR A 28 4.83 2.32 -19.22
CA THR A 28 5.62 1.31 -18.51
C THR A 28 6.72 0.68 -19.37
N GLN A 29 6.71 0.94 -20.68
CA GLN A 29 7.60 0.31 -21.67
C GLN A 29 7.62 -1.23 -21.61
N ALA A 30 6.53 -1.84 -21.14
CA ALA A 30 6.45 -3.27 -20.91
C ALA A 30 6.30 -4.06 -22.23
N GLN A 31 6.82 -5.29 -22.25
CA GLN A 31 6.84 -6.13 -23.44
C GLN A 31 5.49 -6.81 -23.72
N SER A 32 4.62 -6.86 -22.71
CA SER A 32 3.27 -7.40 -22.83
C SER A 32 2.23 -6.52 -22.14
N LEU A 33 0.97 -6.64 -22.57
CA LEU A 33 -0.13 -5.90 -21.95
C LEU A 33 -0.32 -6.29 -20.47
N SER A 34 -0.21 -7.58 -20.15
CA SER A 34 -0.35 -8.07 -18.79
C SER A 34 0.72 -7.45 -17.88
N GLU A 35 1.96 -7.41 -18.35
CA GLU A 35 3.06 -6.77 -17.62
C GLU A 35 2.84 -5.26 -17.44
N ALA A 36 2.37 -4.56 -18.49
CA ALA A 36 2.06 -3.15 -18.41
C ALA A 36 1.01 -2.85 -17.32
N VAL A 37 -0.08 -3.63 -17.31
CA VAL A 37 -1.17 -3.48 -16.35
C VAL A 37 -0.68 -3.80 -14.93
N PHE A 38 0.08 -4.87 -14.74
CA PHE A 38 0.64 -5.20 -13.42
C PHE A 38 1.59 -4.13 -12.90
N SER A 39 2.45 -3.58 -13.77
CA SER A 39 3.38 -2.51 -13.41
C SER A 39 2.64 -1.23 -13.01
N ALA A 40 1.66 -0.79 -13.81
CA ALA A 40 0.85 0.38 -13.50
C ALA A 40 0.07 0.22 -12.18
N LEU A 41 -0.50 -0.97 -11.92
CA LEU A 41 -1.18 -1.24 -10.64
C LEU A 41 -0.22 -1.24 -9.45
N ARG A 42 1.02 -1.72 -9.64
CA ARG A 42 2.04 -1.70 -8.60
C ARG A 42 2.46 -0.26 -8.25
N GLU A 43 2.61 0.59 -9.26
CA GLU A 43 2.88 2.03 -9.07
C GLU A 43 1.73 2.72 -8.33
N LEU A 44 0.48 2.47 -8.73
CA LEU A 44 -0.69 2.99 -8.03
C LEU A 44 -0.68 2.57 -6.55
N ARG A 45 -0.39 1.30 -6.26
CA ARG A 45 -0.30 0.80 -4.88
C ARG A 45 0.81 1.52 -4.10
N ALA A 46 1.95 1.79 -4.73
CA ALA A 46 3.04 2.54 -4.11
C ALA A 46 2.61 3.98 -3.79
N LEU A 47 1.97 4.67 -4.73
CA LEU A 47 1.45 6.03 -4.54
C LEU A 47 0.38 6.09 -3.44
N ILE A 48 -0.52 5.11 -3.37
CA ILE A 48 -1.51 5.03 -2.29
C ILE A 48 -0.81 4.85 -0.94
N LYS A 49 0.18 3.96 -0.87
CA LYS A 49 0.95 3.74 0.36
C LYS A 49 1.71 5.00 0.78
N GLU A 50 2.33 5.70 -0.17
CA GLU A 50 3.02 6.96 0.09
C GLU A 50 2.06 8.04 0.59
N ARG A 51 0.89 8.19 -0.04
CA ARG A 51 -0.16 9.11 0.45
C ARG A 51 -0.65 8.75 1.84
N GLN A 52 -0.82 7.47 2.14
CA GLN A 52 -1.20 7.02 3.49
C GLN A 52 -0.12 7.39 4.51
N LEU A 53 1.15 7.17 4.19
CA LEU A 53 2.26 7.55 5.05
C LEU A 53 2.36 9.07 5.24
N GLN A 54 2.14 9.85 4.18
CA GLN A 54 2.12 11.31 4.24
C GLN A 54 0.93 11.82 5.07
N ALA A 55 -0.27 11.27 4.89
CA ALA A 55 -1.43 11.62 5.69
C ALA A 55 -1.18 11.30 7.17
N LEU A 56 -0.58 10.14 7.45
CA LEU A 56 -0.23 9.73 8.80
C LEU A 56 0.84 10.64 9.41
N ALA A 57 1.84 11.05 8.63
CA ALA A 57 2.86 12.02 9.04
C ALA A 57 2.27 13.42 9.28
N GLN A 58 1.29 13.85 8.48
CA GLN A 58 0.58 15.12 8.70
C GLN A 58 -0.30 15.07 9.95
N THR A 59 -1.01 13.96 10.20
CA THR A 59 -1.77 13.78 11.45
C THR A 59 -0.85 13.72 12.67
N HIS A 60 0.31 13.08 12.55
CA HIS A 60 1.33 13.13 13.60
C HIS A 60 1.89 14.53 13.77
N GLY A 61 2.12 15.28 12.68
CA GLY A 61 2.59 16.67 12.72
C GLY A 61 1.60 17.63 13.39
N LEU A 62 0.29 17.39 13.23
CA LEU A 62 -0.77 18.14 13.91
C LEU A 62 -0.81 17.91 15.43
N TRP A 63 -0.31 16.77 15.89
CA TRP A 63 -0.35 16.36 17.30
C TRP A 63 1.04 16.35 17.95
N LYS A 64 2.09 16.66 17.18
CA LYS A 64 3.49 16.61 17.61
C LYS A 64 3.82 17.63 18.70
N ASP A 65 3.06 18.72 18.74
CA ASP A 65 3.24 19.80 19.72
C ASP A 65 2.29 19.67 20.93
N ASP A 66 1.43 18.63 20.98
CA ASP A 66 0.59 18.34 22.13
C ASP A 66 1.22 17.22 23.00
N PRO A 67 1.85 17.58 24.13
CA PRO A 67 2.52 16.62 25.01
C PRO A 67 1.57 15.56 25.59
N GLN A 68 0.26 15.83 25.69
CA GLN A 68 -0.70 14.84 26.20
C GLN A 68 -0.96 13.73 25.18
N ILE A 69 -0.99 14.08 23.88
CA ILE A 69 -1.19 13.09 22.83
C ILE A 69 0.06 12.23 22.64
N ALA A 70 1.26 12.82 22.70
CA ALA A 70 2.51 12.05 22.66
C ALA A 70 2.56 10.99 23.78
N GLN A 71 2.14 11.36 25.00
CA GLN A 71 2.07 10.45 26.14
C GLN A 71 1.02 9.34 25.92
N ALA A 72 -0.14 9.68 25.35
CA ALA A 72 -1.16 8.70 25.00
C ALA A 72 -0.68 7.68 23.94
N PHE A 73 0.10 8.12 22.93
CA PHE A 73 0.69 7.21 21.95
C PHE A 73 1.74 6.29 22.57
N GLU A 74 2.60 6.78 23.47
CA GLU A 74 3.58 5.94 24.19
C GLU A 74 2.91 4.87 25.05
N GLU A 75 1.84 5.22 25.77
CA GLU A 75 1.08 4.27 26.59
C GLU A 75 0.43 3.18 25.72
N LEU A 76 -0.08 3.58 24.55
CA LEU A 76 -0.68 2.67 23.58
C LEU A 76 0.37 1.73 22.98
N GLU A 77 1.54 2.25 22.59
CA GLU A 77 2.66 1.44 22.10
C GLU A 77 3.14 0.40 23.12
N ARG A 78 3.32 0.79 24.40
CA ARG A 78 3.69 -0.15 25.48
C ARG A 78 2.63 -1.22 25.70
N GLY A 79 1.35 -0.85 25.62
CA GLY A 79 0.23 -1.80 25.71
C GLY A 79 0.27 -2.84 24.59
N TRP A 80 0.51 -2.40 23.36
CA TRP A 80 0.64 -3.27 22.19
C TRP A 80 1.87 -4.18 22.26
N GLU A 81 3.00 -3.67 22.76
CA GLU A 81 4.22 -4.47 22.94
C GLU A 81 4.07 -5.53 24.03
N GLY A 82 3.36 -5.21 25.12
CA GLY A 82 2.98 -6.18 26.15
C GLY A 82 2.10 -7.29 25.59
N TRP A 83 1.10 -6.91 24.78
CA TRP A 83 0.20 -7.88 24.15
C TRP A 83 0.90 -8.76 23.11
N ARG A 84 1.82 -8.18 22.32
CA ARG A 84 2.65 -8.92 21.36
C ARG A 84 3.54 -9.96 22.06
N LYS A 85 4.19 -9.59 23.17
CA LYS A 85 5.03 -10.51 23.95
C LYS A 85 4.22 -11.66 24.58
N GLN A 86 2.95 -11.42 24.93
CA GLN A 86 2.06 -12.49 25.41
C GLN A 86 1.67 -13.47 24.30
N LEU A 87 1.50 -12.99 23.06
CA LEU A 87 1.18 -13.83 21.92
C LEU A 87 2.38 -14.64 21.39
N GLU A 88 3.60 -14.13 21.53
CA GLU A 88 4.84 -14.83 21.11
C GLU A 88 5.38 -15.80 22.19
N GLY A 89 4.84 -15.75 23.41
CA GLY A 89 5.24 -16.57 24.55
C GLY A 89 4.30 -17.74 24.91
N SER A 90 3.36 -18.10 24.03
CA SER A 90 2.47 -19.29 24.19
C SER A 90 2.70 -20.32 23.10
#